data_AF-A0A485LSZ7-F1
#
_entry.id   AF-A0A485LSZ7-F1
#
_cell.length_a   1.000
_cell.length_b   1.000
_cell.length_c   1.000
_cell.angle_alpha   90.00
_cell.angle_beta   90.00
_cell.angle_gamma   90.00
#
_symmetry.space_group_name_H-M   'P 1'
#
loop_
_entity.id
_entity.type
_entity.pdbx_description
1 polymer ?
#
loop_
_entity_poly.entity_id
_entity_poly.type
_entity_poly.pdbx_seq_one_letter_code
_entity_poly.pdbx_strand_id
1 'polypeptide(L)'
;MRELKLEGQDRHNVGYEFQTPPGRGHLEDEKFEVTEEAFRRFLDYPPLSLERLTLRRTGLLNRRCKHLADWLPRMTVVSLDLSENSIGIRGVRSLANVLHATSIVELHLDGNKTLTEKACELLIAVAQTKPGLLIRLKDSSLGKLE
;
A
#
# COMPACT_ATOMS: atom_id res chain seq x y z
N MET A 1 1.31 -18.86 16.48
CA MET A 1 1.90 -17.84 15.59
C MET A 1 1.31 -18.05 14.20
N ARG A 2 0.61 -17.06 13.64
CA ARG A 2 0.12 -17.12 12.25
C ARG A 2 1.08 -16.27 11.42
N GLU A 3 1.76 -16.92 10.50
CA GLU A 3 2.88 -16.35 9.75
C GLU A 3 2.40 -15.49 8.59
N LEU A 4 3.19 -14.45 8.27
CA LEU A 4 3.06 -13.69 7.04
C LEU A 4 3.22 -14.66 5.86
N LYS A 5 2.14 -14.91 5.12
CA LYS A 5 2.23 -15.73 3.92
C LYS A 5 2.71 -14.85 2.78
N LEU A 6 3.99 -14.98 2.45
CA LEU A 6 4.56 -14.48 1.19
C LEU A 6 3.96 -15.31 0.07
N GLU A 7 2.94 -14.81 -0.61
CA GLU A 7 2.45 -15.46 -1.83
C GLU A 7 3.20 -14.84 -3.01
N GLY A 8 4.29 -15.48 -3.40
CA GLY A 8 5.08 -15.14 -4.56
C GLY A 8 5.72 -16.40 -5.13
N GLN A 9 5.16 -16.94 -6.22
CA GLN A 9 5.83 -17.96 -7.02
C GLN A 9 6.99 -17.38 -7.85
N ASP A 10 7.19 -16.05 -7.82
CA ASP A 10 8.18 -15.34 -8.62
C ASP A 10 9.06 -14.47 -7.70
N ARG A 11 10.38 -14.53 -7.88
CA ARG A 11 11.36 -13.79 -7.05
C ARG A 11 11.20 -12.26 -7.13
N HIS A 12 10.39 -11.79 -8.08
CA HIS A 12 10.15 -10.38 -8.37
C HIS A 12 8.86 -9.81 -7.76
N ASN A 13 7.97 -10.66 -7.24
CA ASN A 13 6.66 -10.24 -6.74
C ASN A 13 6.46 -10.69 -5.29
N VAL A 14 6.30 -9.73 -4.38
CA VAL A 14 5.95 -10.03 -2.99
C VAL A 14 4.54 -9.52 -2.71
N GLY A 15 3.61 -10.47 -2.66
CA GLY A 15 2.27 -10.23 -2.16
C GLY A 15 2.14 -10.60 -0.70
N TYR A 16 1.67 -9.65 0.11
CA TYR A 16 1.11 -9.91 1.43
C TYR A 16 -0.41 -9.81 1.33
N GLU A 17 -1.10 -10.94 1.42
CA GLU A 17 -2.56 -10.97 1.52
C GLU A 17 -2.97 -11.58 2.87
N PHE A 18 -3.71 -10.81 3.67
CA PHE A 18 -4.34 -11.30 4.87
C PHE A 18 -5.69 -11.95 4.52
N GLN A 19 -5.66 -13.18 4.03
CA GLN A 19 -6.89 -13.96 3.84
C GLN A 19 -7.49 -14.27 5.22
N THR A 20 -8.66 -13.69 5.53
CA THR A 20 -9.53 -14.25 6.56
C THR A 20 -9.96 -15.63 6.09
N PRO A 21 -9.68 -16.72 6.83
CA PRO A 21 -10.10 -18.04 6.41
C PRO A 21 -11.63 -18.09 6.27
N PRO A 22 -12.17 -18.63 5.18
CA PRO A 22 -13.61 -18.81 5.05
C PRO A 22 -14.03 -19.91 6.03
N GLY A 23 -14.85 -19.57 7.02
CA GLY A 23 -15.52 -20.57 7.86
C GLY A 23 -15.12 -20.65 9.33
N ARG A 24 -14.88 -19.54 10.02
CA ARG A 24 -15.08 -19.52 11.49
C ARG A 24 -16.04 -18.41 11.88
N GLY A 25 -17.25 -18.84 12.26
CA GLY A 25 -18.20 -17.98 12.94
C GLY A 25 -17.59 -17.38 14.19
N HIS A 26 -17.91 -16.11 14.42
CA HIS A 26 -17.82 -15.46 15.71
C HIS A 26 -16.41 -15.45 16.35
N LEU A 27 -15.49 -14.71 15.72
CA LEU A 27 -14.38 -14.05 16.38
C LEU A 27 -14.47 -12.57 16.02
N GLU A 28 -15.35 -11.86 16.71
CA GLU A 28 -15.37 -10.40 16.68
C GLU A 28 -14.07 -9.90 17.37
N ASP A 29 -13.35 -8.99 16.71
CA ASP A 29 -12.31 -8.12 17.28
C ASP A 29 -10.86 -8.59 17.53
N GLU A 30 -10.37 -9.69 16.95
CA GLU A 30 -8.91 -9.79 16.74
C GLU A 30 -8.54 -9.02 15.46
N LYS A 31 -8.30 -7.72 15.59
CA LYS A 31 -7.63 -6.91 14.56
C LYS A 31 -6.29 -7.57 14.21
N PHE A 32 -6.26 -8.35 13.13
CA PHE A 32 -5.03 -8.81 12.49
C PHE A 32 -4.32 -7.61 11.88
N GLU A 33 -3.53 -6.92 12.71
CA GLU A 33 -2.62 -5.86 12.28
C GLU A 33 -1.24 -6.48 12.05
N VAL A 34 -0.60 -6.25 10.90
CA VAL A 34 0.84 -6.52 10.76
C VAL A 34 1.53 -5.86 11.95
N THR A 35 2.43 -6.50 12.69
CA THR A 35 3.13 -5.79 13.78
C THR A 35 4.13 -4.77 13.21
N GLU A 36 4.40 -3.68 13.93
CA GLU A 36 5.35 -2.66 13.48
C GLU A 36 6.75 -3.27 13.27
N GLU A 37 7.12 -4.25 14.09
CA GLU A 37 8.39 -4.97 14.03
C GLU A 37 8.52 -5.82 12.78
N ALA A 38 7.48 -6.58 12.41
CA ALA A 38 7.50 -7.40 11.21
C ALA A 38 7.57 -6.53 9.95
N PHE A 39 6.85 -5.41 9.97
CA PHE A 39 6.90 -4.41 8.92
C PHE A 39 8.30 -3.79 8.79
N ARG A 40 8.92 -3.37 9.90
CA ARG A 40 10.30 -2.83 9.89
C ARG A 40 11.31 -3.84 9.38
N ARG A 41 11.23 -5.09 9.85
CA ARG A 41 12.16 -6.14 9.45
C ARG A 41 12.10 -6.41 7.95
N PHE A 42 10.92 -6.32 7.34
CA PHE A 42 10.79 -6.39 5.89
C PHE A 42 11.48 -5.22 5.17
N LEU A 43 11.33 -3.99 5.69
CA LEU A 43 12.00 -2.82 5.11
C LEU A 43 13.54 -2.89 5.24
N ASP A 44 14.04 -3.48 6.32
CA ASP A 44 15.48 -3.67 6.57
C ASP A 44 16.10 -4.76 5.69
N TYR A 45 15.31 -5.78 5.32
CA TYR A 45 15.76 -6.92 4.49
C TYR A 45 14.84 -7.11 3.28
N PRO A 46 14.81 -6.14 2.35
CA PRO A 46 14.01 -6.24 1.14
C PRO A 46 14.59 -7.32 0.21
N PRO A 47 13.76 -8.06 -0.54
CA PRO A 47 14.27 -8.93 -1.59
C PRO A 47 14.98 -8.10 -2.67
N LEU A 48 16.11 -8.61 -3.17
CA LEU A 48 17.06 -7.88 -4.03
C LEU A 48 16.53 -7.52 -5.43
N SER A 49 15.26 -7.81 -5.76
CA SER A 49 14.68 -7.50 -7.06
C SER A 49 13.15 -7.38 -7.01
N LEU A 50 12.64 -6.54 -6.12
CA LEU A 50 11.19 -6.35 -5.99
C LEU A 50 10.64 -5.42 -7.06
N GLU A 51 9.82 -5.96 -7.96
CA GLU A 51 9.09 -5.18 -8.97
C GLU A 51 7.67 -4.85 -8.53
N ARG A 52 7.04 -5.74 -7.77
CA ARG A 52 5.65 -5.60 -7.34
C ARG A 52 5.51 -5.86 -5.85
N LEU A 53 4.86 -4.94 -5.16
CA LEU A 53 4.60 -5.01 -3.73
C LEU A 53 3.10 -4.89 -3.46
N THR A 54 2.50 -5.93 -2.90
CA THR A 54 1.10 -5.88 -2.45
C THR A 54 1.05 -5.89 -0.93
N LEU A 55 0.45 -4.87 -0.35
CA LEU A 55 0.20 -4.67 1.07
C LEU A 55 -1.30 -4.47 1.32
N ARG A 56 -2.13 -5.24 0.62
CA ARG A 56 -3.59 -5.16 0.70
C ARG A 56 -4.08 -5.62 2.07
N ARG A 57 -4.94 -4.82 2.71
CA ARG A 57 -5.57 -5.17 4.00
C ARG A 57 -4.57 -5.55 5.10
N THR A 58 -3.49 -4.78 5.21
CA THR A 58 -2.40 -5.00 6.17
C THR A 58 -2.49 -4.11 7.41
N GLY A 59 -3.52 -3.27 7.49
CA GLY A 59 -3.67 -2.29 8.56
C GLY A 59 -2.68 -1.12 8.41
N LEU A 60 -2.33 -0.74 7.17
CA LEU A 60 -1.48 0.42 6.92
C LEU A 60 -2.16 1.70 7.42
N LEU A 61 -1.55 2.29 8.46
CA LEU A 61 -1.88 3.60 9.01
C LEU A 61 -0.88 4.65 8.51
N ASN A 62 -1.20 5.93 8.72
CA ASN A 62 -0.36 7.08 8.36
C ASN A 62 1.12 6.94 8.74
N ARG A 63 1.43 6.36 9.92
CA ARG A 63 2.82 6.18 10.40
C ARG A 63 3.61 5.20 9.51
N ARG A 64 2.98 4.12 9.05
CA ARG A 64 3.62 3.12 8.21
C ARG A 64 3.80 3.61 6.78
N CYS A 65 2.89 4.46 6.28
CA CYS A 65 3.09 5.16 5.01
C CYS A 65 4.33 6.05 5.02
N LYS A 66 4.71 6.63 6.17
CA LYS A 66 5.97 7.38 6.28
C LYS A 66 7.19 6.46 6.11
N HIS A 67 7.17 5.30 6.78
CA HIS A 67 8.23 4.31 6.62
C HIS A 67 8.31 3.75 5.19
N LEU A 68 7.16 3.49 4.55
CA LEU A 68 7.13 3.16 3.12
C LEU A 68 7.74 4.27 2.28
N ALA A 69 7.38 5.53 2.55
CA ALA A 69 7.87 6.66 1.78
C ALA A 69 9.40 6.80 1.86
N ASP A 70 9.99 6.55 3.02
CA ASP A 70 11.46 6.59 3.20
C ASP A 70 12.16 5.41 2.50
N TRP A 71 11.47 4.27 2.34
CA TRP A 71 12.00 3.03 1.77
C TRP A 71 11.85 2.95 0.25
N LEU A 72 10.70 3.36 -0.29
CA LEU A 72 10.34 3.22 -1.72
C LEU A 72 11.38 3.80 -2.70
N PRO A 73 12.00 4.98 -2.48
CA PRO A 73 12.99 5.54 -3.40
C PRO A 73 14.26 4.69 -3.54
N ARG A 74 14.51 3.77 -2.60
CA ARG A 74 15.66 2.85 -2.62
C ARG A 74 15.34 1.54 -3.34
N MET A 75 14.10 1.36 -3.78
CA MET A 75 13.61 0.12 -4.37
C MET A 75 13.27 0.33 -5.84
N THR A 76 13.26 -0.78 -6.58
CA THR A 76 12.89 -0.83 -8.00
C THR A 76 11.43 -1.22 -8.19
N VAL A 77 10.56 -0.94 -7.21
CA VAL A 77 9.13 -1.28 -7.28
C VAL A 77 8.46 -0.46 -8.37
N VAL A 78 7.76 -1.16 -9.26
CA VAL A 78 7.02 -0.64 -10.40
C VAL A 78 5.52 -0.62 -10.11
N SER A 79 5.00 -1.61 -9.39
CA SER A 79 3.58 -1.68 -8.99
C SER A 79 3.44 -1.82 -7.48
N LEU A 80 2.61 -0.95 -6.88
CA LEU A 80 2.37 -0.90 -5.44
C LEU A 80 0.87 -0.97 -5.16
N ASP A 81 0.43 -2.02 -4.48
CA ASP A 81 -0.95 -2.18 -4.06
C ASP A 81 -1.10 -1.96 -2.55
N LEU A 82 -1.76 -0.87 -2.17
CA LEU A 82 -2.08 -0.48 -0.80
C LEU A 82 -3.58 -0.52 -0.52
N SER A 83 -4.33 -1.30 -1.29
CA SER A 83 -5.80 -1.38 -1.18
C SER A 83 -6.28 -1.90 0.18
N GLU A 84 -7.51 -1.59 0.55
CA GLU A 84 -8.19 -2.02 1.77
C GLU A 84 -7.44 -1.71 3.07
N ASN A 85 -6.73 -0.58 3.10
CA ASN A 85 -6.03 -0.12 4.29
C ASN A 85 -6.76 1.08 4.94
N SER A 86 -6.14 1.66 5.96
CA SER A 86 -6.64 2.85 6.66
C SER A 86 -5.69 4.02 6.47
N ILE A 87 -5.31 4.26 5.21
CA ILE A 87 -4.42 5.36 4.83
C ILE A 87 -5.22 6.66 4.85
N GLY A 88 -4.83 7.57 5.74
CA GLY A 88 -5.39 8.92 5.80
C GLY A 88 -4.56 9.91 4.97
N ILE A 89 -5.00 11.16 4.96
CA ILE A 89 -4.33 12.23 4.20
C ILE A 89 -2.85 12.42 4.56
N ARG A 90 -2.47 12.18 5.83
CA ARG A 90 -1.06 12.29 6.23
C ARG A 90 -0.20 11.22 5.58
N GLY A 91 -0.71 9.98 5.48
CA GLY A 91 -0.05 8.89 4.80
C GLY A 91 0.07 9.14 3.30
N VAL A 92 -1.02 9.58 2.66
CA VAL A 92 -1.00 9.99 1.24
C VAL A 92 0.04 11.08 0.99
N ARG A 93 0.08 12.13 1.82
CA ARG A 93 1.07 13.21 1.66
C ARG A 93 2.51 12.69 1.77
N SER A 94 2.78 11.76 2.68
CA SER A 94 4.10 11.12 2.78
C SER A 94 4.46 10.36 1.50
N LEU A 95 3.52 9.58 0.94
CA LEU A 95 3.74 8.86 -0.31
C LEU A 95 3.90 9.81 -1.51
N ALA A 96 3.02 10.81 -1.63
CA ALA A 96 3.04 11.85 -2.66
C ALA A 96 4.41 12.54 -2.79
N ASN A 97 5.03 12.86 -1.65
CA ASN A 97 6.32 13.52 -1.60
C ASN A 97 7.49 12.69 -2.13
N VAL A 98 7.33 11.37 -2.29
CA VAL A 98 8.41 10.50 -2.74
C VAL A 98 8.12 9.80 -4.05
N LEU A 99 6.84 9.69 -4.45
CA LEU A 99 6.42 8.98 -5.67
C LEU A 99 7.18 9.47 -6.92
N HIS A 100 7.49 10.75 -7.02
CA HIS A 100 8.28 11.31 -8.12
C HIS A 100 9.69 10.70 -8.23
N ALA A 101 10.30 10.30 -7.11
CA ALA A 101 11.63 9.71 -7.01
C ALA A 101 11.63 8.18 -7.05
N THR A 102 10.47 7.55 -7.29
CA THR A 102 10.32 6.08 -7.38
C THR A 102 10.15 5.62 -8.82
N SER A 103 10.38 4.33 -9.07
CA SER A 103 10.04 3.67 -10.34
C SER A 103 8.57 3.24 -10.45
N ILE A 104 7.73 3.63 -9.48
CA ILE A 104 6.33 3.22 -9.45
C ILE A 104 5.57 3.86 -10.61
N VAL A 105 4.88 3.02 -11.37
CA VAL A 105 3.95 3.41 -12.45
C VAL A 105 2.53 2.98 -12.13
N GLU A 106 2.30 2.09 -11.17
CA GLU A 106 0.97 1.67 -10.73
C GLU A 106 0.84 1.77 -9.21
N LEU A 107 -0.18 2.50 -8.75
CA LEU A 107 -0.51 2.63 -7.33
C LEU A 107 -1.99 2.31 -7.10
N HIS A 108 -2.28 1.26 -6.35
CA HIS A 108 -3.65 0.90 -5.97
C HIS A 108 -3.95 1.35 -4.53
N LEU A 109 -5.05 2.08 -4.37
CA LEU A 109 -5.54 2.64 -3.11
C LEU A 109 -7.02 2.30 -2.87
N ASP A 110 -7.57 1.36 -3.65
CA ASP A 110 -8.97 0.93 -3.59
C ASP A 110 -9.37 0.53 -2.16
N GLY A 111 -10.57 0.86 -1.69
CA GLY A 111 -11.04 0.45 -0.36
C GLY A 111 -10.33 1.11 0.84
N ASN A 112 -9.55 2.18 0.64
CA ASN A 112 -9.03 2.99 1.74
C ASN A 112 -10.09 4.00 2.24
N LYS A 113 -10.92 3.55 3.18
CA LYS A 113 -12.09 4.30 3.70
C LYS A 113 -11.76 5.63 4.38
N THR A 114 -10.49 5.85 4.75
CA THR A 114 -10.01 7.06 5.44
C THR A 114 -9.47 8.13 4.50
N LEU A 115 -9.49 7.88 3.19
CA LEU A 115 -9.13 8.89 2.19
C LEU A 115 -10.19 9.98 2.15
N THR A 116 -9.73 11.23 2.17
CA THR A 116 -10.57 12.42 2.05
C THR A 116 -10.40 13.05 0.68
N GLU A 117 -11.31 13.93 0.27
CA GLU A 117 -11.20 14.71 -0.98
C GLU A 117 -9.83 15.37 -1.15
N LYS A 118 -9.31 15.99 -0.09
CA LYS A 118 -7.97 16.59 -0.07
C LYS A 118 -6.84 15.57 -0.32
N ALA A 119 -7.01 14.32 0.11
CA ALA A 119 -6.05 13.27 -0.19
C ALA A 119 -6.10 12.92 -1.69
N CYS A 120 -7.29 12.89 -2.28
CA CYS A 120 -7.47 12.70 -3.73
C CYS A 120 -6.85 13.85 -4.53
N GLU A 121 -7.04 15.11 -4.12
CA GLU A 121 -6.40 16.27 -4.77
C GLU A 121 -4.87 16.14 -4.81
N LEU A 122 -4.27 15.68 -3.70
CA LEU A 122 -2.83 15.41 -3.66
C LEU A 122 -2.43 14.29 -4.62
N LEU A 123 -3.21 13.21 -4.71
CA LEU A 123 -2.94 12.11 -5.64
C LEU A 123 -3.04 12.58 -7.10
N ILE A 124 -4.03 13.41 -7.43
CA ILE A 124 -4.17 14.00 -8.77
C ILE A 124 -2.96 14.87 -9.11
N ALA A 125 -2.53 15.74 -8.17
CA ALA A 125 -1.35 16.58 -8.37
C ALA A 125 -0.08 15.73 -8.59
N VAL A 126 0.05 14.60 -7.90
CA VAL A 126 1.17 13.67 -8.12
C VAL A 126 1.07 13.01 -9.50
N ALA A 127 -0.10 12.56 -9.93
CA ALA A 127 -0.29 11.98 -11.25
C ALA A 127 0.03 12.99 -12.37
N GLN A 128 -0.26 14.28 -12.17
CA GLN A 128 0.11 15.35 -13.10
C GLN A 128 1.62 15.61 -13.16
N THR A 129 2.33 15.44 -12.05
CA THR A 129 3.79 15.67 -11.98
C THR A 129 4.62 14.45 -12.40
N LYS A 130 4.04 13.25 -12.38
CA LYS A 130 4.65 12.00 -12.83
C LYS A 130 3.84 11.38 -13.97
N PRO A 131 4.03 11.84 -15.21
CA PRO A 131 3.33 11.27 -16.37
C PRO A 131 3.66 9.78 -16.47
N GLY A 132 2.62 8.94 -16.57
CA GLY A 132 2.73 7.48 -16.57
C GLY A 132 2.47 6.81 -15.22
N LEU A 133 2.25 7.57 -14.14
CA LEU A 133 1.73 7.03 -12.88
C LEU A 133 0.21 6.83 -12.98
N LEU A 134 -0.22 5.57 -12.98
CA LEU A 134 -1.61 5.16 -12.86
C LEU A 134 -1.97 5.01 -11.38
N ILE A 135 -2.90 5.83 -10.91
CA ILE A 135 -3.44 5.72 -9.55
C ILE A 135 -4.84 5.13 -9.63
N ARG A 136 -5.03 3.94 -9.05
CA ARG A 136 -6.34 3.31 -8.92
C ARG A 136 -6.93 3.60 -7.54
N LEU A 137 -8.06 4.29 -7.53
CA LEU A 137 -8.90 4.43 -6.35
C LEU A 137 -10.36 4.14 -6.74
N LYS A 138 -10.94 3.14 -6.09
CA LYS A 138 -12.31 2.69 -6.29
C LYS A 138 -12.96 2.66 -4.93
N ASP A 139 -13.44 3.83 -4.51
CA ASP A 139 -14.45 3.93 -3.47
C ASP A 139 -15.44 5.06 -3.76
N SER A 140 -16.57 4.62 -4.34
CA SER A 140 -17.99 4.96 -4.14
C SER A 140 -18.51 6.41 -4.04
N SER A 141 -17.68 7.45 -3.95
CA SER A 141 -18.20 8.83 -3.73
C SER A 141 -17.65 9.88 -4.69
N LEU A 142 -16.52 9.63 -5.34
CA LEU A 142 -15.91 10.57 -6.27
C LEU A 142 -15.75 9.87 -7.61
N GLY A 143 -16.50 10.37 -8.60
CA GLY A 143 -16.53 9.83 -9.95
C GLY A 143 -15.14 9.68 -10.53
N LYS A 144 -14.95 8.56 -11.24
CA LYS A 144 -13.88 8.28 -12.22
C LYS A 144 -12.87 9.42 -12.42
N LEU A 145 -11.68 9.23 -11.88
CA LEU A 145 -10.47 9.82 -12.45
C LEU A 145 -10.06 8.88 -13.60
N GLU A 146 -10.64 9.11 -14.78
CA GLU A 146 -10.19 8.51 -16.05
C GLU A 146 -9.05 9.33 -16.65
#